data_AF-A0A9F2RET4-F1
#
_entry.id   AF-A0A9F2RET4-F1
#
_cell.length_a   1.000
_cell.length_b   1.000
_cell.length_c   1.000
_cell.angle_alpha   90.00
_cell.angle_beta   90.00
_cell.angle_gamma   90.00
#
_symmetry.space_group_name_H-M   'P 1'
#
loop_
_entity.id
_entity.type
_entity.pdbx_description
1 polymer ?
#
loop_
_entity_poly.entity_id
_entity_poly.type
_entity_poly.pdbx_seq_one_letter_code
_entity_poly.pdbx_strand_id
1 'polypeptide(L)'
;AGDPTSMVVTWTTFDQAESVVVFGQAPGKAFPHRASGNATRFVDGGSLGRTLFIHRVTLRGLIPGQRYTYRCGSKWGWSRPYGFRALLNGSDWSPRFALFGDLGLENPQSLPRLRWETQRGWYDAVLHIGDFAYDLDSDNALVGDSFMRKIEAVAAFVPYMTCPGNHEEKYNFSNYRSRFSMPGDTESLWYRCASGLQTP
;
A
#
# COMPACT_ATOMS: atom_id res chain seq x y z
N ALA A 1 -8.13 -9.64 -12.60
CA ALA A 1 -7.92 -8.30 -13.19
C ALA A 1 -8.19 -7.25 -12.12
N GLY A 2 -7.57 -6.07 -12.19
CA GLY A 2 -7.84 -4.99 -11.22
C GLY A 2 -9.28 -4.49 -11.34
N ASP A 3 -10.00 -4.40 -10.22
CA ASP A 3 -11.37 -3.88 -10.17
C ASP A 3 -11.32 -2.37 -9.86
N PRO A 4 -11.69 -1.49 -10.81
CA PRO A 4 -11.61 -0.04 -10.63
C PRO A 4 -12.57 0.50 -9.58
N THR A 5 -13.51 -0.33 -9.11
CA THR A 5 -14.45 0.00 -8.04
C THR A 5 -13.97 -0.45 -6.66
N SER A 6 -12.73 -0.92 -6.56
CA SER A 6 -12.16 -1.42 -5.31
C SER A 6 -10.75 -0.89 -5.02
N MET A 7 -10.40 -0.86 -3.73
CA MET A 7 -9.06 -0.51 -3.24
C MET A 7 -8.76 -1.26 -1.95
N VAL A 8 -7.53 -1.73 -1.77
CA VAL A 8 -7.11 -2.33 -0.49
C VAL A 8 -6.29 -1.32 0.30
N VAL A 9 -6.68 -1.09 1.54
CA VAL A 9 -5.90 -0.31 2.52
C VAL A 9 -5.24 -1.29 3.48
N THR A 10 -3.91 -1.21 3.57
CA THR A 10 -3.10 -2.08 4.42
C THR A 10 -2.30 -1.24 5.40
N TRP A 11 -2.29 -1.62 6.69
CA TRP A 11 -1.48 -0.97 7.71
C TRP A 11 -1.04 -1.97 8.78
N THR A 12 -0.10 -1.57 9.64
CA THR A 12 0.46 -2.40 10.70
C THR A 12 0.19 -1.78 12.07
N THR A 13 -0.08 -2.62 13.06
CA THR A 13 -0.07 -2.26 14.48
C THR A 13 0.75 -3.28 15.27
N PHE A 14 1.12 -2.94 16.51
CA PHE A 14 1.91 -3.80 17.40
C PHE A 14 1.04 -4.62 18.37
N ASP A 15 -0.25 -4.28 18.46
CA ASP A 15 -1.23 -4.95 19.31
C ASP A 15 -2.47 -5.31 18.48
N GLN A 16 -3.17 -6.36 18.89
CA GLN A 16 -4.38 -6.78 18.19
C GLN A 16 -5.45 -5.68 18.26
N ALA A 17 -5.97 -5.28 17.11
CA ALA A 17 -7.02 -4.28 16.99
C ALA A 17 -8.01 -4.63 15.86
N GLU A 18 -9.16 -3.96 15.88
CA GLU A 18 -10.11 -4.04 14.77
C GLU A 18 -9.53 -3.40 13.50
N SER A 19 -9.82 -3.99 12.34
CA SER A 19 -9.44 -3.44 11.03
C SER A 19 -10.58 -2.62 10.44
N VAL A 20 -10.62 -1.31 10.71
CA VAL A 20 -11.67 -0.43 10.21
C VAL A 20 -11.09 0.68 9.35
N VAL A 21 -11.75 0.95 8.22
CA VAL A 21 -11.53 2.14 7.39
C VAL A 21 -12.84 2.92 7.30
N VAL A 22 -12.76 4.23 7.51
CA VAL A 22 -13.85 5.14 7.19
C VAL A 22 -13.42 6.06 6.05
N PHE A 23 -14.30 6.27 5.07
CA PHE A 23 -13.95 6.97 3.83
C PHE A 23 -15.13 7.76 3.24
N GLY A 24 -14.82 8.72 2.38
CA GLY A 24 -15.79 9.61 1.73
C GLY A 24 -15.20 10.28 0.49
N GLN A 25 -16.06 10.78 -0.39
CA GLN A 25 -15.65 11.47 -1.61
C GLN A 25 -15.00 12.83 -1.30
N ALA A 26 -13.97 13.20 -2.06
CA ALA A 26 -13.31 14.49 -2.01
C ALA A 26 -13.81 15.43 -3.15
N PRO A 27 -13.94 16.76 -2.93
CA PRO A 27 -13.59 17.50 -1.72
C PRO A 27 -14.71 17.44 -0.66
N GLY A 28 -14.45 16.73 0.44
CA GLY A 28 -15.39 16.52 1.54
C GLY A 28 -14.61 16.09 2.77
N LYS A 29 -15.10 16.46 3.96
CA LYS A 29 -14.49 16.08 5.26
C LYS A 29 -15.24 14.97 5.98
N ALA A 30 -16.44 14.64 5.50
CA ALA A 30 -17.26 13.58 6.08
C ALA A 30 -16.78 12.20 5.61
N PHE A 31 -16.88 11.22 6.49
CA PHE A 31 -16.62 9.81 6.19
C PHE A 31 -17.93 9.00 6.31
N PRO A 32 -18.87 9.13 5.35
CA PRO A 32 -20.16 8.46 5.43
C PRO A 32 -20.06 6.94 5.23
N HIS A 33 -18.96 6.44 4.68
CA HIS A 33 -18.76 5.02 4.44
C HIS A 33 -17.82 4.41 5.47
N ARG A 34 -18.11 3.16 5.87
CA ARG A 34 -17.31 2.34 6.77
C ARG A 34 -17.08 0.97 6.14
N ALA A 35 -15.84 0.51 6.14
CA ALA A 35 -15.46 -0.83 5.74
C ALA A 35 -14.73 -1.52 6.89
N SER A 36 -14.90 -2.83 7.00
CA SER A 36 -14.19 -3.67 7.95
C SER A 36 -13.46 -4.77 7.19
N GLY A 37 -12.32 -5.19 7.72
CA GLY A 37 -11.52 -6.26 7.16
C GLY A 37 -10.92 -7.14 8.26
N ASN A 38 -9.77 -7.74 7.99
CA ASN A 38 -9.12 -8.67 8.91
C ASN A 38 -7.75 -8.15 9.35
N ALA A 39 -7.24 -8.75 10.42
CA ALA A 39 -5.87 -8.56 10.87
C ALA A 39 -5.20 -9.94 10.91
N THR A 40 -4.04 -10.08 10.28
CA THR A 40 -3.22 -11.29 10.33
C THR A 40 -2.05 -11.08 11.27
N ARG A 41 -1.90 -11.98 12.25
CA ARG A 41 -0.72 -11.99 13.12
C ARG A 41 0.50 -12.46 12.32
N PHE A 42 1.55 -11.66 12.30
CA PHE A 42 2.84 -11.96 11.71
C PHE A 42 3.90 -11.97 12.82
N VAL A 43 4.79 -12.96 12.80
CA VAL A 43 5.91 -13.06 13.74
C VAL A 43 7.18 -13.06 12.92
N ASP A 44 8.05 -12.10 13.17
CA ASP A 44 9.34 -11.99 12.50
C ASP A 44 10.28 -13.14 12.90
N GLY A 45 11.17 -13.54 11.98
CA GLY A 45 12.12 -14.63 12.18
C GLY A 45 13.37 -14.24 12.98
N GLY A 46 13.54 -12.96 13.32
CA GLY A 46 14.63 -12.47 14.16
C GLY A 46 14.60 -13.01 15.60
N SER A 47 15.70 -12.82 16.33
CA SER A 47 15.89 -13.37 17.69
C SER A 47 14.85 -12.89 18.69
N LEU A 48 14.26 -11.70 18.48
CA LEU A 48 13.20 -11.16 19.33
C LEU A 48 11.80 -11.70 19.01
N GLY A 49 11.62 -12.40 17.88
CA GLY A 49 10.31 -12.94 17.48
C GLY A 49 9.19 -11.87 17.49
N ARG A 50 9.49 -10.66 16.99
CA ARG A 50 8.58 -9.51 17.08
C ARG A 50 7.24 -9.84 16.44
N THR A 51 6.16 -9.65 17.19
CA THR A 51 4.79 -9.88 16.71
C THR A 51 4.21 -8.57 16.18
N LEU A 52 3.66 -8.63 14.96
CA LEU A 52 3.00 -7.54 14.25
C LEU A 52 1.58 -7.98 13.86
N PHE A 53 0.66 -7.03 13.76
CA PHE A 53 -0.68 -7.26 13.23
C PHE A 53 -0.85 -6.49 11.93
N ILE A 54 -1.00 -7.22 10.82
CA ILE A 54 -1.20 -6.62 9.50
C ILE A 54 -2.68 -6.57 9.20
N HIS A 55 -3.21 -5.36 9.09
CA HIS A 55 -4.61 -5.10 8.79
C HIS A 55 -4.80 -4.93 7.29
N ARG A 56 -5.82 -5.58 6.73
CA ARG A 56 -6.21 -5.42 5.32
C ARG A 56 -7.71 -5.15 5.25
N VAL A 57 -8.07 -4.06 4.59
CA VAL A 57 -9.47 -3.67 4.38
C VAL A 57 -9.70 -3.34 2.92
N THR A 58 -10.63 -4.07 2.28
CA THR A 58 -11.06 -3.79 0.91
C THR A 58 -12.20 -2.78 0.92
N LEU A 59 -11.97 -1.61 0.35
CA LEU A 59 -13.00 -0.63 0.00
C LEU A 59 -13.64 -1.08 -1.31
N ARG A 60 -14.97 -1.05 -1.37
CA ARG A 60 -15.76 -1.51 -2.54
C ARG A 60 -16.80 -0.47 -2.91
N GLY A 61 -17.33 -0.55 -4.13
CA GLY A 61 -18.33 0.40 -4.63
C GLY A 61 -17.76 1.79 -4.87
N LEU A 62 -16.46 1.88 -5.14
CA LEU A 62 -15.81 3.13 -5.48
C LEU A 62 -16.25 3.57 -6.88
N ILE A 63 -16.58 4.85 -7.03
CA ILE A 63 -16.79 5.47 -8.34
C ILE A 63 -15.42 5.60 -9.05
N PRO A 64 -15.23 4.99 -10.24
CA PRO A 64 -13.98 5.09 -10.99
C PRO A 64 -13.55 6.54 -11.23
N GLY A 65 -12.26 6.84 -11.07
CA GLY A 65 -11.70 8.17 -11.25
C GLY A 65 -12.03 9.20 -10.16
N GLN A 66 -12.94 8.90 -9.22
CA GLN A 66 -13.30 9.77 -8.09
C GLN A 66 -12.19 9.77 -7.03
N ARG A 67 -11.93 10.95 -6.45
CA ARG A 67 -11.04 11.09 -5.31
C ARG A 67 -11.77 10.79 -4.01
N TYR A 68 -11.11 10.06 -3.11
CA TYR A 68 -11.62 9.73 -1.78
C TYR A 68 -10.65 10.23 -0.72
N THR A 69 -11.18 10.62 0.43
CA THR A 69 -10.42 10.73 1.68
C THR A 69 -10.75 9.55 2.58
N TYR A 70 -9.78 9.07 3.35
CA TYR A 70 -9.98 7.97 4.29
C TYR A 70 -9.10 8.10 5.53
N ARG A 71 -9.44 7.38 6.58
CA ARG A 71 -8.56 7.07 7.71
C ARG A 71 -8.78 5.63 8.16
N CYS A 72 -7.73 4.98 8.62
CA CYS A 72 -7.77 3.61 9.13
C CYS A 72 -7.51 3.57 10.64
N GLY A 73 -7.99 2.54 11.31
CA GLY A 73 -7.79 2.36 12.73
C GLY A 73 -8.91 1.59 13.41
N SER A 74 -9.15 1.91 14.68
CA SER A 74 -10.16 1.29 15.53
C SER A 74 -10.65 2.28 16.60
N LYS A 75 -11.49 1.82 17.52
CA LYS A 75 -11.88 2.60 18.71
C LYS A 75 -10.70 3.08 19.56
N TRP A 76 -9.54 2.42 19.45
CA TRP A 76 -8.34 2.75 20.22
C TRP A 76 -7.48 3.86 19.59
N GLY A 77 -7.70 4.19 18.32
CA GLY A 77 -6.92 5.19 17.63
C GLY A 77 -7.17 5.19 16.13
N TRP A 78 -7.04 6.36 15.52
CA TRP A 78 -7.23 6.58 14.09
C TRP A 78 -6.00 7.24 13.48
N SER A 79 -5.68 6.87 12.24
CA SER A 79 -4.69 7.59 11.46
C SER A 79 -5.13 9.04 11.20
N ARG A 80 -4.17 9.89 10.82
CA ARG A 80 -4.48 11.12 10.10
C ARG A 80 -5.24 10.80 8.80
N PRO A 81 -6.02 11.75 8.25
CA PRO A 81 -6.67 11.54 6.97
C PRO A 81 -5.65 11.44 5.83
N TYR A 82 -5.88 10.48 4.96
CA TYR A 82 -5.19 10.26 3.68
C TYR A 82 -6.19 10.40 2.54
N GLY A 83 -5.75 10.24 1.29
CA GLY A 83 -6.68 10.23 0.17
C GLY A 83 -6.07 9.72 -1.11
N PHE A 84 -6.88 9.06 -1.93
CA PHE A 84 -6.45 8.42 -3.17
C PHE A 84 -7.47 8.73 -4.29
N ARG A 85 -7.10 8.43 -5.53
CA ARG A 85 -8.03 8.42 -6.66
C ARG A 85 -8.35 6.97 -7.01
N ALA A 86 -9.64 6.62 -7.08
CA ALA A 86 -10.04 5.32 -7.60
C ALA A 86 -9.58 5.18 -9.05
N LEU A 87 -9.21 3.97 -9.48
CA LEU A 87 -8.74 3.73 -10.84
C LEU A 87 -9.80 4.19 -11.85
N LEU A 88 -9.35 4.75 -12.97
CA LEU A 88 -10.21 5.08 -14.09
C LEU A 88 -10.69 3.79 -14.75
N ASN A 89 -11.95 3.80 -15.22
CA ASN A 89 -12.52 2.71 -16.00
C ASN A 89 -12.42 3.04 -17.50
N GLY A 90 -12.30 2.01 -18.34
CA GLY A 90 -12.19 2.15 -19.79
C GLY A 90 -10.76 2.24 -20.32
N SER A 91 -10.66 2.28 -21.66
CA SER A 91 -9.41 2.30 -22.44
C SER A 91 -9.07 3.68 -23.01
N ASP A 92 -9.95 4.67 -22.87
CA ASP A 92 -9.83 5.99 -23.52
C ASP A 92 -8.94 6.96 -22.72
N TRP A 93 -7.98 6.44 -21.97
CA TRP A 93 -7.04 7.21 -21.18
C TRP A 93 -5.71 6.48 -21.06
N SER A 94 -4.63 7.24 -20.89
CA SER A 94 -3.29 6.69 -20.70
C SER A 94 -2.86 6.79 -19.23
N PRO A 95 -2.60 5.66 -18.54
CA PRO A 95 -2.12 5.69 -17.18
C PRO A 95 -0.70 6.23 -17.06
N ARG A 96 -0.45 7.01 -16.00
CA ARG A 96 0.89 7.52 -15.66
C ARG A 96 1.44 6.78 -14.46
N PHE A 97 2.58 6.12 -14.66
CA PHE A 97 3.26 5.36 -13.61
C PHE A 97 4.56 6.04 -13.19
N ALA A 98 4.88 5.96 -11.91
CA ALA A 98 6.26 6.05 -11.46
C ALA A 98 6.82 4.63 -11.33
N LEU A 99 8.01 4.39 -11.87
CA LEU A 99 8.67 3.09 -11.88
C LEU A 99 10.08 3.24 -11.29
N PHE A 100 10.40 2.45 -10.27
CA PHE A 100 11.74 2.39 -9.68
C PHE A 100 11.96 1.06 -8.95
N GLY A 101 13.22 0.73 -8.69
CA GLY A 101 13.67 -0.36 -7.81
C GLY A 101 14.59 0.19 -6.74
N ASP A 102 15.09 -0.68 -5.86
CA ASP A 102 16.30 -0.42 -5.09
C ASP A 102 16.20 0.79 -4.15
N LEU A 103 15.04 0.95 -3.48
CA LEU A 103 14.85 2.04 -2.53
C LEU A 103 15.27 1.62 -1.12
N GLY A 104 16.46 2.05 -0.73
CA GLY A 104 16.98 1.90 0.63
C GLY A 104 16.45 2.91 1.65
N LEU A 105 16.84 2.73 2.92
CA LEU A 105 16.61 3.73 3.97
C LEU A 105 17.58 4.91 3.87
N GLU A 106 18.79 4.71 3.38
CA GLU A 106 19.78 5.79 3.33
C GLU A 106 19.55 6.70 2.12
N ASN A 107 19.56 8.01 2.39
CA ASN A 107 19.53 9.08 1.42
C ASN A 107 18.62 8.85 0.18
N PRO A 108 17.29 8.67 0.36
CA PRO A 108 16.38 8.41 -0.75
C PRO A 108 16.14 9.69 -1.57
N GLN A 109 17.12 10.06 -2.40
CA GLN A 109 17.16 11.31 -3.18
C GLN A 109 15.88 11.52 -4.01
N SER A 110 15.28 10.44 -4.49
CA SER A 110 14.07 10.46 -5.31
C SER A 110 12.77 10.63 -4.51
N LEU A 111 12.76 10.35 -3.20
CA LEU A 111 11.53 10.30 -2.39
C LEU A 111 10.86 11.67 -2.19
N PRO A 112 11.59 12.79 -1.93
CA PRO A 112 10.97 14.11 -1.85
C PRO A 112 10.23 14.48 -3.15
N ARG A 113 10.84 14.15 -4.30
CA ARG A 113 10.26 14.40 -5.62
C ARG A 113 9.02 13.53 -5.85
N LEU A 114 9.13 12.22 -5.63
CA LEU A 114 8.02 11.28 -5.74
C LEU A 114 6.82 11.69 -4.88
N ARG A 115 7.07 12.11 -3.63
CA ARG A 115 6.03 12.62 -2.73
C ARG A 115 5.33 13.85 -3.32
N TRP A 116 6.10 14.83 -3.79
CA TRP A 116 5.55 16.07 -4.33
C TRP A 116 4.69 15.83 -5.58
N GLU A 117 5.15 14.98 -6.48
CA GLU A 117 4.42 14.62 -7.72
C GLU A 117 3.15 13.81 -7.41
N THR A 118 3.24 12.84 -6.49
CA THR A 118 2.10 12.03 -6.04
C THR A 118 0.99 12.90 -5.45
N GLN A 119 1.32 13.83 -4.56
CA GLN A 119 0.33 14.70 -3.92
C GLN A 119 -0.37 15.64 -4.93
N ARG A 120 0.28 15.95 -6.05
CA ARG A 120 -0.29 16.72 -7.17
C ARG A 120 -1.05 15.87 -8.18
N GLY A 121 -1.13 14.55 -7.98
CA GLY A 121 -1.83 13.63 -8.88
C GLY A 121 -1.13 13.46 -10.22
N TRP A 122 0.21 13.49 -10.24
CA TRP A 122 1.00 13.25 -11.46
C TRP A 122 1.04 11.78 -11.86
N TYR A 123 0.83 10.88 -10.90
CA TYR A 123 0.83 9.44 -11.08
C TYR A 123 -0.52 8.84 -10.71
N ASP A 124 -0.92 7.82 -11.46
CA ASP A 124 -2.12 7.02 -11.23
C ASP A 124 -1.80 5.73 -10.45
N ALA A 125 -0.56 5.24 -10.54
CA ALA A 125 0.00 4.18 -9.70
C ALA A 125 1.54 4.30 -9.60
N VAL A 126 2.12 3.67 -8.58
CA VAL A 126 3.56 3.48 -8.43
C VAL A 126 3.88 1.99 -8.55
N LEU A 127 4.95 1.68 -9.28
CA LEU A 127 5.51 0.34 -9.40
C LEU A 127 6.91 0.35 -8.78
N HIS A 128 7.09 -0.36 -7.67
CA HIS A 128 8.38 -0.55 -7.01
C HIS A 128 8.87 -1.98 -7.23
N ILE A 129 9.90 -2.15 -8.04
CA ILE A 129 10.43 -3.46 -8.48
C ILE A 129 11.62 -3.85 -7.62
N GLY A 130 11.35 -4.57 -6.52
CA GLY A 130 12.36 -5.24 -5.70
C GLY A 130 13.25 -4.35 -4.84
N ASP A 131 13.94 -5.02 -3.91
CA ASP A 131 14.99 -4.48 -3.04
C ASP A 131 14.51 -3.32 -2.16
N PHE A 132 13.59 -3.67 -1.25
CA PHE A 132 12.96 -2.76 -0.31
C PHE A 132 13.81 -2.65 0.95
N ALA A 133 14.23 -1.43 1.30
CA ALA A 133 15.03 -1.15 2.49
C ALA A 133 16.41 -1.84 2.52
N TYR A 134 16.77 -2.59 1.47
CA TYR A 134 17.93 -3.49 1.39
C TYR A 134 17.98 -4.57 2.49
N ASP A 135 16.85 -4.90 3.13
CA ASP A 135 16.57 -6.09 3.97
C ASP A 135 15.42 -5.75 4.96
N LEU A 136 14.19 -6.15 4.65
CA LEU A 136 13.04 -5.82 5.51
C LEU A 136 13.09 -6.48 6.90
N ASP A 137 13.75 -7.62 7.03
CA ASP A 137 13.89 -8.39 8.27
C ASP A 137 14.97 -7.85 9.22
N SER A 138 15.85 -6.99 8.71
CA SER A 138 16.97 -6.47 9.49
C SER A 138 16.51 -5.75 10.77
N ASP A 139 17.33 -5.89 11.81
CA ASP A 139 17.05 -5.39 13.16
C ASP A 139 15.68 -5.88 13.69
N ASN A 140 15.42 -7.18 13.59
CA ASN A 140 14.16 -7.81 13.99
C ASN A 140 12.94 -7.13 13.32
N ALA A 141 13.03 -6.88 12.02
CA ALA A 141 12.07 -6.17 11.20
C ALA A 141 11.83 -4.68 11.53
N LEU A 142 12.68 -4.03 12.33
CA LEU A 142 12.61 -2.58 12.58
C LEU A 142 13.00 -1.76 11.33
N VAL A 143 13.87 -2.30 10.49
CA VAL A 143 14.21 -1.72 9.19
C VAL A 143 12.95 -1.67 8.30
N GLY A 144 12.21 -2.77 8.22
CA GLY A 144 10.92 -2.83 7.53
C GLY A 144 9.91 -1.80 8.04
N ASP A 145 9.77 -1.64 9.36
CA ASP A 145 8.87 -0.62 9.94
C ASP A 145 9.28 0.81 9.56
N SER A 146 10.59 1.07 9.54
CA SER A 146 11.14 2.36 9.14
C SER A 146 10.93 2.64 7.66
N PHE A 147 11.03 1.61 6.82
CA PHE A 147 10.78 1.70 5.40
C PHE A 147 9.31 1.97 5.09
N MET A 148 8.38 1.25 5.73
CA MET A 148 6.94 1.48 5.55
C MET A 148 6.53 2.91 5.96
N ARG A 149 7.07 3.44 7.07
CA ARG A 149 6.87 4.84 7.46
C ARG A 149 7.40 5.83 6.43
N LYS A 150 8.52 5.51 5.78
CA LYS A 150 9.16 6.35 4.78
C LYS A 150 8.33 6.43 3.50
N ILE A 151 7.82 5.30 3.00
CA ILE A 151 6.99 5.29 1.79
C ILE A 151 5.54 5.73 2.02
N GLU A 152 5.07 5.83 3.28
CA GLU A 152 3.69 6.24 3.63
C GLU A 152 3.26 7.52 2.91
N ALA A 153 4.16 8.51 2.81
CA ALA A 153 3.87 9.79 2.17
C ALA A 153 3.52 9.68 0.67
N VAL A 154 3.83 8.54 0.04
CA VAL A 154 3.46 8.16 -1.32
C VAL A 154 2.35 7.11 -1.29
N ALA A 155 2.60 5.97 -0.66
CA ALA A 155 1.73 4.79 -0.69
C ALA A 155 0.34 5.01 -0.07
N ALA A 156 0.17 6.00 0.81
CA ALA A 156 -1.13 6.35 1.35
C ALA A 156 -2.02 7.13 0.36
N PHE A 157 -1.44 7.63 -0.75
CA PHE A 157 -2.10 8.53 -1.69
C PHE A 157 -2.27 7.98 -3.11
N VAL A 158 -1.52 6.95 -3.47
CA VAL A 158 -1.53 6.33 -4.79
C VAL A 158 -1.34 4.82 -4.63
N PRO A 159 -1.99 3.97 -5.45
CA PRO A 159 -1.75 2.54 -5.44
C PRO A 159 -0.25 2.25 -5.59
N TYR A 160 0.31 1.52 -4.62
CA TYR A 160 1.73 1.23 -4.54
C TYR A 160 1.94 -0.26 -4.77
N MET A 161 2.30 -0.60 -6.00
CA MET A 161 2.39 -1.98 -6.45
C MET A 161 3.85 -2.43 -6.40
N THR A 162 4.10 -3.66 -5.97
CA THR A 162 5.44 -4.17 -5.65
C THR A 162 5.65 -5.55 -6.22
N CYS A 163 6.87 -5.91 -6.58
CA CYS A 163 7.28 -7.32 -6.68
C CYS A 163 8.57 -7.50 -5.87
N PRO A 164 8.81 -8.68 -5.28
CA PRO A 164 9.98 -8.91 -4.44
C PRO A 164 11.26 -8.97 -5.30
N GLY A 165 12.37 -8.48 -4.75
CA GLY A 165 13.73 -8.69 -5.23
C GLY A 165 14.43 -9.77 -4.39
N ASN A 166 15.76 -9.87 -4.52
CA ASN A 166 16.55 -10.84 -3.76
C ASN A 166 16.70 -10.43 -2.29
N HIS A 167 16.69 -9.14 -1.96
CA HIS A 167 16.75 -8.67 -0.56
C HIS A 167 15.50 -8.99 0.27
N GLU A 168 14.42 -9.49 -0.37
CA GLU A 168 13.22 -9.92 0.34
C GLU A 168 13.23 -11.41 0.70
N GLU A 169 14.22 -12.20 0.30
CA GLU A 169 14.16 -13.67 0.40
C GLU A 169 14.07 -14.22 1.84
N LYS A 170 14.52 -13.44 2.82
CA LYS A 170 14.67 -13.90 4.20
C LYS A 170 13.36 -14.45 4.76
N TYR A 171 13.48 -15.58 5.46
CA TYR A 171 12.36 -16.27 6.11
C TYR A 171 11.23 -16.56 5.11
N ASN A 172 11.59 -16.97 3.88
CA ASN A 172 10.65 -17.27 2.80
C ASN A 172 9.74 -16.07 2.48
N PHE A 173 10.36 -14.91 2.26
CA PHE A 173 9.69 -13.65 1.91
C PHE A 173 8.63 -13.19 2.93
N SER A 174 8.71 -13.65 4.18
CA SER A 174 7.62 -13.46 5.14
C SER A 174 7.35 -11.99 5.47
N ASN A 175 8.39 -11.15 5.60
CA ASN A 175 8.23 -9.71 5.78
C ASN A 175 7.54 -9.07 4.58
N TYR A 176 7.96 -9.41 3.35
CA TYR A 176 7.35 -8.89 2.12
C TYR A 176 5.89 -9.33 1.98
N ARG A 177 5.63 -10.65 2.03
CA ARG A 177 4.28 -11.26 1.93
C ARG A 177 3.33 -10.70 2.99
N SER A 178 3.85 -10.44 4.18
CA SER A 178 3.05 -9.88 5.28
C SER A 178 2.79 -8.39 5.11
N ARG A 179 3.72 -7.58 4.64
CA ARG A 179 3.59 -6.10 4.62
C ARG A 179 2.88 -5.56 3.38
N PHE A 180 2.98 -6.23 2.25
CA PHE A 180 2.39 -5.78 0.98
C PHE A 180 1.08 -6.52 0.66
N SER A 181 0.28 -5.94 -0.23
CA SER A 181 -1.02 -6.48 -0.65
C SER A 181 -1.22 -6.26 -2.13
N MET A 182 -0.75 -7.22 -2.93
CA MET A 182 -0.95 -7.18 -4.38
C MET A 182 -2.20 -7.95 -4.78
N PRO A 183 -2.79 -7.62 -5.95
CA PRO A 183 -3.96 -8.33 -6.47
C PRO A 183 -3.69 -9.82 -6.70
N GLY A 184 -4.70 -10.65 -6.44
CA GLY A 184 -4.63 -12.09 -6.65
C GLY A 184 -4.17 -12.88 -5.42
N ASP A 185 -4.18 -14.20 -5.54
CA ASP A 185 -4.01 -15.13 -4.40
C ASP A 185 -2.59 -15.71 -4.35
N THR A 186 -1.60 -14.90 -4.70
CA THR A 186 -0.18 -15.29 -4.89
C THR A 186 0.72 -14.74 -3.80
N GLU A 187 0.11 -14.31 -2.68
CA GLU A 187 0.82 -13.75 -1.53
C GLU A 187 1.70 -12.55 -1.90
N SER A 188 1.30 -11.82 -2.94
CA SER A 188 2.03 -10.69 -3.51
C SER A 188 3.31 -10.99 -4.28
N LEU A 189 3.64 -12.27 -4.51
CA LEU A 189 4.88 -12.67 -5.19
C LEU A 189 4.84 -12.39 -6.70
N TRP A 190 3.67 -12.53 -7.33
CA TRP A 190 3.43 -12.14 -8.72
C TRP A 190 1.96 -11.83 -8.94
N TYR A 191 1.62 -10.86 -9.78
CA TYR A 191 0.22 -10.50 -10.02
C TYR A 191 0.08 -9.86 -11.40
N ARG A 192 -1.18 -9.77 -11.84
CA ARG A 192 -1.56 -8.98 -13.01
C ARG A 192 -2.52 -7.90 -12.56
N CYS A 193 -2.16 -6.65 -12.81
CA CYS A 193 -3.09 -5.52 -12.73
C CYS A 193 -3.50 -5.13 -14.15
N ALA A 194 -4.77 -4.74 -14.32
CA ALA A 194 -5.25 -4.17 -15.57
C ALA A 194 -5.38 -2.66 -15.36
N SER A 195 -4.79 -1.90 -16.27
CA SER A 195 -4.86 -0.44 -16.34
C SER A 195 -4.89 -0.09 -17.80
N GLY A 196 -5.91 0.66 -18.24
CA GLY A 196 -6.31 0.86 -19.63
C GLY A 196 -5.16 0.90 -20.65
N LEU A 197 -5.22 -0.06 -21.59
CA LEU A 197 -4.77 -0.03 -22.99
C LEU A 197 -5.03 -1.42 -23.56
N GLN A 198 -6.05 -1.53 -24.40
CA GLN A 198 -6.21 -2.66 -25.32
C GLN A 198 -5.70 -2.13 -26.67
N THR A 199 -4.51 -2.55 -27.10
CA THR A 199 -4.10 -2.31 -28.48
C THR A 199 -5.03 -3.12 -29.39
N PRO A 200 -5.46 -2.57 -30.55
CA PRO A 200 -6.29 -3.30 -31.51
C PRO A 200 -5.65 -4.61 -31.98
#